data_AF-A0A956GDA6-F1
#
_entry.id   AF-A0A956GDA6-F1
#
_cell.length_a   1.000
_cell.length_b   1.000
_cell.length_c   1.000
_cell.angle_alpha   90.00
_cell.angle_beta   90.00
_cell.angle_gamma   90.00
#
_symmetry.space_group_name_H-M   'P 1'
#
loop_
_entity.id
_entity.type
_entity.pdbx_description
1 polymer ?
#
loop_
_entity_poly.entity_id
_entity_poly.type
_entity_poly.pdbx_seq_one_letter_code
_entity_poly.pdbx_strand_id
1 'polypeptide(L)'
;MTVTRRKSLLVVTLLLVLAAPTLARADEPRGLDPELLKKWQAMDDKQKAELRRRLAQLKQMSAARRAELRRRLVWLKTLGTTRRARIVRRYHAFMRLSKGERHHVLALYKRFSKLGPARKARLRRRLHRLMRMPAHKRARFWRNARRWRQMSPNQKARLRRLLQKLRR
;
A
#
# COMPACT_ATOMS: atom_id res chain seq x y z
N MET A 1 29.75 1.43 -7.82
CA MET A 1 28.69 2.13 -8.59
C MET A 1 27.51 2.45 -7.68
N THR A 2 27.50 3.64 -7.09
CA THR A 2 26.55 4.08 -6.06
C THR A 2 25.27 4.62 -6.69
N VAL A 3 24.16 3.87 -6.57
CA VAL A 3 22.84 4.31 -7.06
C VAL A 3 22.19 5.24 -6.03
N THR A 4 22.30 6.54 -6.28
CA THR A 4 21.63 7.60 -5.55
C THR A 4 20.12 7.57 -5.83
N ARG A 5 19.36 6.75 -5.09
CA ARG A 5 17.88 6.78 -5.05
C ARG A 5 17.39 7.34 -3.72
N ARG A 6 17.65 8.63 -3.48
CA ARG A 6 16.94 9.44 -2.48
C ARG A 6 16.34 10.63 -3.25
N LYS A 7 15.13 11.06 -2.88
CA LYS A 7 14.36 12.22 -3.42
C LYS A 7 13.21 11.94 -4.42
N SER A 8 12.41 10.88 -4.23
CA SER A 8 11.09 10.77 -4.91
C SER A 8 9.89 10.79 -3.95
N LEU A 9 10.07 11.32 -2.73
CA LEU A 9 9.04 11.33 -1.68
C LEU A 9 8.46 12.73 -1.39
N LEU A 10 8.88 13.77 -2.12
CA LEU A 10 8.34 15.12 -2.01
C LEU A 10 7.25 15.47 -3.04
N VAL A 11 7.05 14.64 -4.07
CA VAL A 11 6.14 14.96 -5.18
C VAL A 11 4.65 14.79 -4.83
N VAL A 12 4.30 14.07 -3.76
CA VAL A 12 2.88 13.93 -3.34
C VAL A 12 2.46 15.02 -2.34
N THR A 13 3.41 15.65 -1.65
CA THR A 13 3.12 16.77 -0.74
C THR A 13 2.93 18.10 -1.46
N LEU A 14 3.51 18.28 -2.65
CA LEU A 14 3.39 19.52 -3.45
C LEU A 14 2.06 19.65 -4.21
N LEU A 15 1.37 18.54 -4.51
CA LEU A 15 0.22 18.51 -5.42
C LEU A 15 -1.16 18.59 -4.74
N LEU A 16 -1.22 18.80 -3.43
CA LEU A 16 -2.48 18.75 -2.67
C LEU A 16 -2.63 19.89 -1.65
N VAL A 17 -2.07 21.06 -1.96
CA VAL A 17 -2.44 22.35 -1.32
C VAL A 17 -3.47 23.13 -2.16
N LEU A 18 -3.60 22.86 -3.46
CA LEU A 18 -4.48 23.60 -4.39
C LEU A 18 -5.95 23.20 -4.33
N ALA A 19 -6.39 22.81 -3.15
CA ALA A 19 -7.54 21.97 -3.03
C ALA A 19 -8.12 22.15 -1.61
N ALA A 20 -8.76 23.28 -1.35
CA ALA A 20 -9.66 23.49 -0.21
C ALA A 20 -11.06 23.87 -0.75
N PRO A 21 -12.15 23.60 -0.03
CA PRO A 21 -13.49 24.05 -0.40
C PRO A 21 -13.60 25.56 -0.17
N THR A 22 -14.14 26.25 -1.16
CA THR A 22 -14.61 27.63 -1.10
C THR A 22 -15.85 27.69 -0.22
N LEU A 23 -15.71 28.04 1.05
CA LEU A 23 -16.73 28.76 1.82
C LEU A 23 -16.01 29.60 2.89
N ALA A 24 -16.11 30.92 2.72
CA ALA A 24 -15.99 31.95 3.75
C ALA A 24 -14.70 32.02 4.59
N ARG A 25 -13.59 32.35 3.94
CA ARG A 25 -12.60 33.33 4.44
C ARG A 25 -11.65 33.69 3.30
N ALA A 26 -11.86 34.86 2.70
CA ALA A 26 -10.80 35.58 2.03
C ALA A 26 -9.73 35.99 3.07
N ASP A 27 -8.55 36.37 2.59
CA ASP A 27 -7.42 36.96 3.33
C ASP A 27 -6.39 35.99 3.92
N GLU A 28 -5.62 35.43 3.00
CA GLU A 28 -4.18 35.73 2.86
C GLU A 28 -3.68 34.89 1.67
N PRO A 29 -3.14 35.47 0.57
CA PRO A 29 -2.34 34.71 -0.36
C PRO A 29 -1.11 34.26 0.41
N ARG A 30 -1.19 33.12 1.11
CA ARG A 30 -0.01 32.49 1.73
C ARG A 30 1.04 32.45 0.64
N GLY A 31 2.04 33.33 0.74
CA GLY A 31 3.07 33.49 -0.27
C GLY A 31 3.63 32.11 -0.61
N LEU A 32 4.03 31.93 -1.86
CA LEU A 32 4.70 30.70 -2.28
C LEU A 32 5.80 30.40 -1.27
N ASP A 33 5.62 29.31 -0.51
CA ASP A 33 6.58 28.88 0.51
C ASP A 33 7.98 28.91 -0.12
N PRO A 34 8.91 29.75 0.39
CA PRO A 34 10.21 29.96 -0.26
C PRO A 34 10.99 28.64 -0.38
N GLU A 35 10.75 27.69 0.52
CA GLU A 35 11.32 26.34 0.43
C GLU A 35 10.76 25.50 -0.72
N LEU A 36 9.53 25.76 -1.16
CA LEU A 36 8.93 25.12 -2.33
C LEU A 36 9.42 25.78 -3.63
N LEU A 37 9.60 27.09 -3.62
CA LEU A 37 10.15 27.82 -4.77
C LEU A 37 11.58 27.37 -5.07
N LYS A 38 12.44 27.31 -4.04
CA LYS A 38 13.80 26.76 -4.16
C LYS A 38 13.80 25.33 -4.70
N LYS A 39 12.90 24.48 -4.19
CA LYS A 39 12.76 23.09 -4.68
C LYS A 39 12.30 23.04 -6.13
N TRP A 40 11.35 23.88 -6.53
CA TRP A 40 10.86 23.96 -7.91
C TRP A 40 11.94 24.45 -8.88
N GLN A 41 12.68 25.49 -8.51
CA GLN A 41 13.79 26.01 -9.31
C GLN A 41 14.88 24.95 -9.51
N ALA A 42 15.20 24.19 -8.45
CA ALA A 42 16.18 23.10 -8.49
C ALA A 42 15.72 21.82 -9.23
N MET A 43 14.46 21.74 -9.69
CA MET A 43 13.97 20.60 -10.48
C MET A 43 14.37 20.71 -11.95
N ASP A 44 14.69 19.57 -12.55
CA ASP A 44 14.89 19.46 -14.00
C ASP A 44 13.56 19.62 -14.77
N ASP A 45 13.65 19.88 -16.07
CA ASP A 45 12.47 20.13 -16.91
C ASP A 45 11.55 18.92 -17.03
N LYS A 46 12.10 17.70 -16.96
CA LYS A 46 11.31 16.46 -16.99
C LYS A 46 10.47 16.32 -15.71
N GLN A 47 11.02 16.69 -14.56
CA GLN A 47 10.33 16.71 -13.27
C GLN A 47 9.24 17.77 -13.26
N LYS A 48 9.54 18.98 -13.76
CA LYS A 48 8.55 20.07 -13.90
C LYS A 48 7.42 19.67 -14.84
N ALA A 49 7.72 19.03 -15.97
CA ALA A 49 6.72 18.53 -16.93
C ALA A 49 5.82 17.45 -16.31
N GLU A 50 6.38 16.48 -15.59
CA GLU A 50 5.60 15.45 -14.90
C GLU A 50 4.68 16.05 -13.82
N LEU A 51 5.15 17.07 -13.09
CA LEU A 51 4.35 17.80 -12.11
C LEU A 51 3.17 18.53 -12.76
N ARG A 52 3.41 19.25 -13.86
CA ARG A 52 2.36 19.92 -14.64
C ARG A 52 1.32 18.91 -15.15
N ARG A 53 1.77 17.75 -15.66
CA ARG A 53 0.89 16.68 -16.13
C ARG A 53 -0.01 16.15 -14.99
N ARG A 54 0.57 15.87 -13.82
CA ARG A 54 -0.20 15.40 -12.66
C ARG A 54 -1.18 16.44 -12.14
N LEU A 55 -0.81 17.72 -12.18
CA LEU A 55 -1.72 18.80 -11.82
C LEU A 55 -2.90 18.88 -12.79
N ALA A 56 -2.65 18.78 -14.10
CA ALA A 56 -3.71 18.72 -15.10
C ALA A 56 -4.65 17.54 -14.86
N GLN A 57 -4.10 16.34 -14.62
CA GLN A 57 -4.89 15.16 -14.26
C GLN A 57 -5.74 15.38 -13.01
N LEU A 58 -5.18 16.00 -11.96
CA LEU A 58 -5.90 16.32 -10.73
C LEU A 58 -7.05 17.29 -10.99
N LYS A 59 -6.83 18.33 -11.81
CA LYS A 59 -7.84 19.34 -12.18
C LYS A 59 -9.00 18.71 -12.95
N GLN A 60 -8.73 17.72 -13.79
CA GLN A 60 -9.74 16.95 -14.52
C GLN A 60 -10.54 15.99 -13.62
N MET A 61 -10.12 15.72 -12.38
CA MET A 61 -10.88 14.87 -11.47
C MET A 61 -12.07 15.59 -10.85
N SER A 62 -13.14 14.84 -10.58
CA SER A 62 -14.31 15.34 -9.86
C SER A 62 -13.96 15.92 -8.49
N ALA A 63 -14.76 16.87 -8.01
CA ALA A 63 -14.58 17.51 -6.70
C ALA A 63 -14.57 16.47 -5.56
N ALA A 64 -15.46 15.46 -5.63
CA ALA A 64 -15.53 14.36 -4.67
C ALA A 64 -14.20 13.56 -4.61
N ARG A 65 -13.62 13.25 -5.76
CA ARG A 65 -12.36 12.52 -5.84
C ARG A 65 -11.19 13.34 -5.32
N ARG A 66 -11.13 14.64 -5.65
CA ARG A 66 -10.14 15.57 -5.08
C ARG A 66 -10.28 15.65 -3.54
N ALA A 67 -11.50 15.73 -3.01
CA ALA A 67 -11.77 15.74 -1.57
C ALA A 67 -11.32 14.45 -0.87
N GLU A 68 -11.53 13.29 -1.50
CA GLU A 68 -11.03 12.01 -0.99
C GLU A 68 -9.49 11.97 -0.92
N LEU A 69 -8.81 12.45 -1.96
CA LEU A 69 -7.34 12.51 -1.99
C LEU A 69 -6.77 13.43 -0.89
N ARG A 70 -7.39 14.58 -0.65
CA ARG A 70 -7.03 15.48 0.47
C ARG A 70 -7.14 14.77 1.81
N ARG A 71 -8.27 14.10 2.08
CA ARG A 71 -8.49 13.35 3.32
C ARG A 71 -7.43 12.26 3.52
N ARG A 72 -7.09 11.52 2.47
CA ARG A 72 -6.03 10.49 2.50
C ARG A 72 -4.65 11.08 2.77
N LEU A 73 -4.35 12.26 2.21
CA LEU A 73 -3.09 12.94 2.45
C LEU A 73 -2.99 13.43 3.90
N VAL A 74 -4.04 14.06 4.42
CA VAL A 74 -4.09 14.48 5.83
C VAL A 74 -3.88 13.27 6.74
N TRP A 75 -4.62 12.18 6.52
CA TRP A 75 -4.41 10.93 7.25
C TRP A 75 -2.98 10.41 7.14
N LEU A 76 -2.35 10.47 5.97
CA LEU A 76 -0.97 10.02 5.80
C LEU A 76 0.03 10.91 6.55
N LYS A 77 -0.24 12.22 6.65
CA LYS A 77 0.57 13.19 7.40
C LYS A 77 0.44 12.99 8.91
N THR A 78 -0.73 12.56 9.41
CA THR A 78 -0.89 12.23 10.83
C THR A 78 -0.22 10.91 11.22
N LEU A 79 0.15 10.06 10.26
CA LEU A 79 0.98 8.90 10.56
C LEU A 79 2.41 9.33 10.89
N GLY A 80 2.94 8.88 12.02
CA GLY A 80 4.36 9.02 12.34
C GLY A 80 5.28 8.50 11.21
N THR A 81 6.48 9.08 11.12
CA THR A 81 7.46 8.88 10.03
C THR A 81 7.75 7.40 9.74
N THR A 82 7.91 6.58 10.77
CA THR A 82 8.14 5.13 10.65
C THR A 82 6.99 4.39 9.99
N ARG A 83 5.74 4.73 10.34
CA ARG A 83 4.55 4.09 9.78
C ARG A 83 4.33 4.51 8.33
N ARG A 84 4.55 5.79 8.03
CA ARG A 84 4.53 6.33 6.66
C ARG A 84 5.57 5.64 5.78
N ALA A 85 6.82 5.54 6.23
CA ALA A 85 7.90 4.86 5.49
C ALA A 85 7.56 3.40 5.17
N ARG A 86 6.95 2.67 6.12
CA ARG A 86 6.51 1.29 5.91
C ARG A 86 5.42 1.17 4.84
N ILE A 87 4.46 2.09 4.81
CA ILE A 87 3.40 2.10 3.79
C ILE A 87 4.00 2.35 2.41
N VAL A 88 4.86 3.37 2.30
CA VAL A 88 5.53 3.72 1.04
C VAL A 88 6.37 2.56 0.52
N ARG A 89 7.15 1.90 1.39
CA ARG A 89 7.92 0.71 1.01
C ARG A 89 7.03 -0.42 0.48
N ARG A 90 5.91 -0.69 1.14
CA ARG A 90 4.94 -1.72 0.69
C ARG A 90 4.28 -1.35 -0.63
N TYR A 91 3.96 -0.08 -0.83
CA TYR A 91 3.44 0.43 -2.09
C TYR A 91 4.43 0.23 -3.23
N HIS A 92 5.70 0.59 -3.04
CA HIS A 92 6.73 0.33 -4.05
C HIS A 92 6.93 -1.16 -4.33
N ALA A 93 6.92 -2.01 -3.31
CA ALA A 93 6.98 -3.46 -3.50
C ALA A 93 5.78 -3.97 -4.33
N PHE A 94 4.57 -3.47 -4.05
CA PHE A 94 3.38 -3.82 -4.82
C PHE A 94 3.44 -3.33 -6.27
N MET A 95 3.98 -2.14 -6.53
CA MET A 95 4.11 -1.60 -7.89
C MET A 95 5.15 -2.33 -8.75
N ARG A 96 6.10 -3.04 -8.12
CA ARG A 96 7.08 -3.88 -8.82
C ARG A 96 6.53 -5.24 -9.25
N LEU A 97 5.36 -5.64 -8.72
CA LEU A 97 4.71 -6.88 -9.11
C LEU A 97 4.20 -6.80 -10.55
N SER A 98 4.26 -7.91 -11.27
CA SER A 98 3.63 -8.05 -12.59
C SER A 98 2.12 -7.78 -12.54
N LYS A 99 1.49 -7.54 -13.69
CA LYS A 99 0.04 -7.30 -13.76
C LYS A 99 -0.77 -8.46 -13.16
N GLY A 100 -0.37 -9.71 -13.46
CA GLY A 100 -0.99 -10.92 -12.92
C GLY A 100 -0.86 -11.04 -11.40
N GLU A 101 0.34 -10.80 -10.86
CA GLU A 101 0.57 -10.82 -9.42
C GLU A 101 -0.20 -9.72 -8.68
N ARG A 102 -0.25 -8.50 -9.24
CA ARG A 102 -1.06 -7.41 -8.67
C ARG A 102 -2.53 -7.80 -8.63
N HIS A 103 -3.06 -8.35 -9.71
CA HIS A 103 -4.44 -8.82 -9.76
C HIS A 103 -4.70 -9.89 -8.70
N HIS A 104 -3.80 -10.88 -8.57
CA HIS A 104 -3.92 -11.92 -7.56
C HIS A 104 -3.94 -11.36 -6.12
N VAL A 105 -3.01 -10.44 -5.80
CA VAL A 105 -2.95 -9.79 -4.48
C VAL A 105 -4.22 -8.99 -4.19
N LEU A 106 -4.73 -8.23 -5.17
CA LEU A 106 -5.98 -7.48 -5.03
C LEU A 106 -7.19 -8.39 -4.85
N ALA A 107 -7.25 -9.52 -5.56
CA ALA A 107 -8.31 -10.51 -5.41
C ALA A 107 -8.30 -11.13 -4.00
N LEU A 108 -7.12 -11.50 -3.48
CA LEU A 108 -6.98 -11.98 -2.10
C LEU A 108 -7.39 -10.91 -1.09
N TYR A 109 -6.99 -9.65 -1.31
CA TYR A 109 -7.40 -8.55 -0.46
C TYR A 109 -8.92 -8.34 -0.46
N LYS A 110 -9.58 -8.39 -1.63
CA LYS A 110 -11.04 -8.31 -1.76
C LYS A 110 -11.75 -9.43 -1.00
N ARG A 111 -11.23 -10.66 -1.05
CA ARG A 111 -11.77 -11.77 -0.26
C ARG A 111 -11.56 -11.55 1.24
N PHE A 112 -10.38 -11.06 1.64
CA PHE A 112 -10.07 -10.75 3.02
C PHE A 112 -10.92 -9.61 3.59
N SER A 113 -11.18 -8.55 2.81
CA SER A 113 -11.98 -7.39 3.26
C SER A 113 -13.44 -7.75 3.52
N LYS A 114 -13.98 -8.74 2.80
CA LYS A 114 -15.33 -9.31 3.02
C LYS A 114 -15.44 -10.20 4.25
N LEU A 115 -14.34 -10.64 4.86
CA LEU A 115 -14.40 -11.47 6.07
C LEU A 115 -14.92 -10.66 7.28
N GLY A 116 -15.75 -11.29 8.12
CA GLY A 116 -16.14 -10.72 9.41
C GLY A 116 -14.94 -10.50 10.35
N PRO A 117 -15.07 -9.61 11.35
CA PRO A 117 -13.96 -9.17 12.20
C PRO A 117 -13.26 -10.33 12.94
N ALA A 118 -14.02 -11.28 13.48
CA ALA A 118 -13.48 -12.45 14.16
C ALA A 118 -12.63 -13.34 13.23
N ARG A 119 -13.08 -13.54 11.97
CA ARG A 119 -12.32 -14.31 10.96
C ARG A 119 -11.04 -13.57 10.57
N LYS A 120 -11.11 -12.24 10.38
CA LYS A 120 -9.92 -11.40 10.11
C LYS A 120 -8.90 -11.50 11.24
N ALA A 121 -9.33 -11.38 12.49
CA ALA A 121 -8.47 -11.47 13.67
C ALA A 121 -7.78 -12.84 13.75
N ARG A 122 -8.53 -13.94 13.55
CA ARG A 122 -7.96 -15.30 13.51
C ARG A 122 -6.90 -15.44 12.42
N LEU A 123 -7.16 -14.94 11.21
CA LEU A 123 -6.19 -15.03 10.11
C LEU A 123 -4.94 -14.19 10.39
N ARG A 124 -5.08 -12.98 10.92
CA ARG A 124 -3.96 -12.13 11.32
C ARG A 124 -3.09 -12.80 12.38
N ARG A 125 -3.69 -13.41 13.41
CA ARG A 125 -2.95 -14.15 14.45
C ARG A 125 -2.16 -15.33 13.86
N ARG A 126 -2.77 -16.10 12.96
CA ARG A 126 -2.09 -17.22 12.27
C ARG A 126 -0.93 -16.74 11.41
N LEU A 127 -1.13 -15.67 10.65
CA LEU A 127 -0.08 -15.06 9.83
C LEU A 127 1.06 -14.52 10.70
N HIS A 128 0.74 -13.83 11.79
CA HIS A 128 1.76 -13.31 12.73
C HIS A 128 2.59 -14.43 13.33
N ARG A 129 1.94 -15.52 13.77
CA ARG A 129 2.63 -16.71 14.27
C ARG A 129 3.57 -17.28 13.22
N LEU A 130 3.11 -17.46 11.97
CA LEU A 130 3.93 -17.96 10.88
C LEU A 130 5.12 -17.05 10.56
N MET A 131 4.95 -15.73 10.62
CA MET A 131 6.03 -14.78 10.35
C MET A 131 7.10 -14.76 11.45
N ARG A 132 6.73 -15.06 12.70
CA ARG A 132 7.64 -15.18 13.84
C ARG A 132 8.31 -16.55 13.98
N MET A 133 7.89 -17.55 13.19
CA MET A 133 8.55 -18.86 13.21
C MET A 133 9.98 -18.76 12.67
N PRO A 134 10.91 -19.59 13.19
CA PRO A 134 12.23 -19.78 12.59
C PRO A 134 12.15 -20.12 11.10
N ALA A 135 13.16 -19.70 10.33
CA ALA A 135 13.18 -19.84 8.87
C ALA A 135 12.92 -21.28 8.41
N HIS A 136 13.54 -22.27 9.07
CA HIS A 136 13.35 -23.70 8.77
C HIS A 136 11.91 -24.18 8.99
N LYS A 137 11.23 -23.73 10.07
CA LYS A 137 9.82 -24.08 10.33
C LYS A 137 8.90 -23.45 9.31
N ARG A 138 9.18 -22.19 8.93
CA ARG A 138 8.43 -21.48 7.89
C ARG A 138 8.63 -22.12 6.51
N ALA A 139 9.83 -22.56 6.17
CA ALA A 139 10.11 -23.30 4.94
C ALA A 139 9.34 -24.63 4.90
N ARG A 140 9.33 -25.38 6.01
CA ARG A 140 8.52 -26.60 6.16
C ARG A 140 7.02 -26.32 5.97
N PHE A 141 6.51 -25.23 6.56
CA PHE A 141 5.11 -24.81 6.36
C PHE A 141 4.80 -24.58 4.87
N TRP A 142 5.64 -23.82 4.15
CA TRP A 142 5.42 -23.52 2.74
C TRP A 142 5.50 -24.77 1.85
N ARG A 143 6.43 -25.69 2.15
CA ARG A 143 6.53 -26.99 1.48
C ARG A 143 5.26 -27.81 1.66
N ASN A 144 4.77 -27.92 2.90
CA ASN A 144 3.53 -28.63 3.20
C ASN A 144 2.32 -27.97 2.52
N ALA A 145 2.26 -26.64 2.51
CA ALA A 145 1.21 -25.89 1.83
C ALA A 145 1.24 -26.06 0.30
N ARG A 146 2.43 -26.23 -0.30
CA ARG A 146 2.59 -26.55 -1.72
C ARG A 146 2.08 -27.97 -2.02
N ARG A 147 2.53 -28.95 -1.23
CA ARG A 147 2.08 -30.34 -1.34
C ARG A 147 0.56 -30.45 -1.19
N TRP A 148 -0.01 -29.79 -0.18
CA TRP A 148 -1.45 -29.74 0.04
C TRP A 148 -2.22 -29.17 -1.16
N ARG A 149 -1.69 -28.13 -1.83
CA ARG A 149 -2.35 -27.57 -3.02
C ARG A 149 -2.39 -28.56 -4.18
N GLN A 150 -1.35 -29.37 -4.35
CA GLN A 150 -1.22 -30.38 -5.40
C GLN A 150 -2.02 -31.67 -5.14
N MET A 151 -2.43 -31.94 -3.89
CA MET A 151 -3.20 -33.14 -3.55
C MET A 151 -4.59 -33.15 -4.18
N SER A 152 -5.03 -34.33 -4.62
CA SER A 152 -6.41 -34.57 -5.06
C SER A 152 -7.40 -34.46 -3.89
N PRO A 153 -8.71 -34.27 -4.17
CA PRO A 153 -9.74 -34.26 -3.12
C PRO A 153 -9.71 -35.52 -2.23
N ASN A 154 -9.54 -36.70 -2.83
CA ASN A 154 -9.48 -37.99 -2.10
C ASN A 154 -8.26 -38.06 -1.18
N GLN A 155 -7.08 -37.63 -1.67
CA GLN A 155 -5.86 -37.55 -0.85
C GLN A 155 -6.03 -36.59 0.34
N LYS A 156 -6.65 -35.42 0.10
CA LYS A 156 -6.96 -34.45 1.18
C LYS A 156 -7.93 -35.04 2.21
N ALA A 157 -8.96 -35.76 1.76
CA ALA A 157 -9.93 -36.41 2.65
C ALA A 157 -9.26 -37.49 3.52
N ARG A 158 -8.43 -38.36 2.92
CA ARG A 158 -7.66 -39.36 3.66
C ARG A 158 -6.74 -38.73 4.70
N LEU A 159 -6.00 -37.69 4.33
CA LEU A 159 -5.11 -36.99 5.25
C LEU A 159 -5.86 -36.33 6.41
N ARG A 160 -7.03 -35.73 6.16
CA ARG A 160 -7.88 -35.18 7.23
C ARG A 160 -8.33 -36.25 8.21
N ARG A 161 -8.76 -37.42 7.72
CA ARG A 161 -9.17 -38.56 8.56
C ARG A 161 -8.01 -39.03 9.44
N LEU A 162 -6.81 -39.17 8.87
CA LEU A 162 -5.61 -39.55 9.63
C LEU A 162 -5.28 -38.53 10.74
N LEU A 163 -5.30 -37.23 10.41
CA LEU A 163 -5.04 -36.17 11.39
C LEU A 163 -6.11 -36.07 12.48
N GLN A 164 -7.35 -36.48 12.19
CA GLN A 164 -8.42 -36.54 13.18
C GLN A 164 -8.23 -37.70 14.14
N LYS A 165 -7.77 -38.87 13.65
CA LYS A 165 -7.43 -40.03 14.51
C LYS A 165 -6.28 -39.72 15.47
N LEU A 166 -5.25 -39.02 15.00
CA LEU A 166 -4.09 -38.61 15.82
C LEU A 166 -4.38 -37.51 16.86
N ARG A 167 -5.59 -36.94 16.85
CA ARG A 167 -6.03 -35.88 17.78
C ARG A 167 -7.00 -36.40 18.84
N ARG A 168 -7.45 -37.64 18.71
CA ARG A 168 -8.14 -38.38 19.76
C ARG A 168 -7.10 -39.08 20.61
#